data_AF-A0A9X8YN43-F1
#
_entry.id   AF-A0A9X8YN43-F1
#
_cell.length_a   1.000
_cell.length_b   1.000
_cell.length_c   1.000
_cell.angle_alpha   90.00
_cell.angle_beta   90.00
_cell.angle_gamma   90.00
#
_symmetry.space_group_name_H-M   'P 1'
#
loop_
_entity.id
_entity.type
_entity.pdbx_description
1 polymer ?
#
loop_
_entity_poly.entity_id
_entity_poly.type
_entity_poly.pdbx_seq_one_letter_code
_entity_poly.pdbx_strand_id
1 'polypeptide(L)' 'LASQQKARRAIDSGRLAREITPVDVPADRKTTRTFAQDEFPRLSTLQQLQALKPAFSAGGSVTAGNASGINDGA' A
#
# COMPACT_ATOMS: atom_id res chain seq x y z
N LEU A 1 -4.51 -10.53 3.77
CA LEU A 1 -5.74 -9.77 4.12
C LEU A 1 -5.58 -8.90 5.38
N ALA A 2 -5.26 -9.48 6.54
CA ALA A 2 -5.26 -8.74 7.82
C ALA A 2 -4.38 -7.48 7.84
N SER A 3 -3.20 -7.53 7.22
CA SER A 3 -2.29 -6.37 7.11
C SER A 3 -2.99 -5.16 6.44
N GLN A 4 -3.58 -5.37 5.26
CA GLN A 4 -4.29 -4.35 4.51
C GLN A 4 -5.45 -3.72 5.29
N GLN A 5 -6.21 -4.54 6.02
CA GLN A 5 -7.30 -4.04 6.86
C GLN A 5 -6.80 -3.22 8.05
N LYS A 6 -5.68 -3.62 8.68
CA LYS A 6 -5.08 -2.85 9.78
C LYS A 6 -4.54 -1.51 9.29
N ALA A 7 -3.83 -1.50 8.17
CA ALA A 7 -3.33 -0.27 7.54
C ALA A 7 -4.48 0.68 7.20
N ARG A 8 -5.55 0.18 6.55
CA ARG A 8 -6.73 1.00 6.24
C ARG A 8 -7.36 1.61 7.50
N ARG A 9 -7.55 0.82 8.55
CA ARG A 9 -8.06 1.33 9.84
C ARG A 9 -7.14 2.40 10.46
N ALA A 10 -5.83 2.27 10.29
CA ALA A 10 -4.87 3.26 10.79
C ALA A 10 -4.95 4.59 10.05
N ILE A 11 -5.10 4.53 8.71
CA ILE A 11 -5.37 5.69 7.86
C ILE A 11 -6.71 6.33 8.26
N ASP A 12 -7.79 5.55 8.32
CA ASP A 12 -9.14 6.05 8.61
C ASP A 12 -9.27 6.71 9.99
N SER A 13 -8.56 6.17 10.98
CA SER A 13 -8.52 6.75 12.32
C SER A 13 -7.61 7.97 12.46
N GLY A 14 -6.91 8.37 11.38
CA GLY A 14 -5.93 9.44 11.39
C GLY A 14 -4.70 9.12 12.26
N ARG A 15 -4.47 7.85 12.61
CA ARG A 15 -3.34 7.44 13.45
C ARG A 15 -2.02 7.69 12.72
N LEU A 16 -1.94 7.27 11.45
CA LEU A 16 -0.73 7.46 10.64
C LEU A 16 -0.49 8.94 10.29
N ALA A 17 -1.56 9.74 10.18
CA ALA A 17 -1.42 11.17 9.93
C ALA A 17 -0.67 11.93 11.04
N ARG A 18 -0.51 11.33 12.23
CA ARG A 18 0.23 11.93 13.36
C ARG A 18 1.75 11.75 13.25
N GLU A 19 2.20 10.76 12.47
CA GLU A 19 3.62 10.42 12.31
C GLU A 19 4.13 10.73 10.89
N ILE A 20 3.25 10.79 9.89
CA ILE A 20 3.63 11.13 8.52
C ILE A 20 3.94 12.63 8.42
N THR A 21 5.15 12.94 7.97
CA THR A 21 5.51 14.29 7.51
C THR A 21 5.11 14.44 6.04
N PRO A 22 4.23 15.40 5.68
CA PRO A 22 3.83 15.59 4.30
C PRO A 22 5.01 15.94 3.39
N VAL A 23 5.01 15.38 2.17
CA VAL A 23 5.99 15.66 1.13
C VAL A 23 5.30 16.28 -0.07
N ASP A 24 5.76 17.44 -0.52
CA ASP A 24 5.23 18.07 -1.72
C ASP A 24 5.89 17.49 -2.98
N VAL A 25 5.05 16.98 -3.88
CA VAL A 25 5.48 16.31 -5.11
C VAL A 25 5.00 17.12 -6.31
N PRO A 26 5.83 17.40 -7.32
CA PRO A 26 5.37 18.08 -8.54
C PRO A 26 4.22 17.28 -9.19
N ALA A 27 3.08 17.93 -9.38
CA ALA A 27 1.94 17.35 -10.12
C ALA A 27 2.01 17.73 -11.61
N ASP A 28 2.47 18.94 -11.89
CA ASP A 28 2.85 19.41 -13.22
C ASP A 28 4.05 20.39 -13.12
N ARG A 29 4.39 21.09 -14.21
CA ARG A 29 5.51 22.06 -14.22
C ARG A 29 5.33 23.27 -13.29
N LYS A 30 4.11 23.58 -12.87
CA LYS A 30 3.72 24.78 -12.13
C LYS A 30 2.96 24.46 -10.84
N THR A 31 2.46 23.25 -10.65
CA THR A 31 1.68 22.84 -9.49
C THR A 31 2.33 21.70 -8.73
N THR A 32 2.17 21.72 -7.41
CA THR A 32 2.59 20.66 -6.49
C THR A 32 1.35 20.01 -5.88
N ARG A 33 1.48 18.74 -5.53
CA ARG A 33 0.50 17.96 -4.77
C ARG A 33 1.17 17.49 -3.49
N THR A 34 0.53 17.78 -2.36
CA THR A 34 0.96 17.27 -1.07
C THR A 34 0.65 15.78 -0.94
N PHE A 35 1.68 14.99 -0.67
CA PHE A 35 1.60 13.56 -0.36
C PHE A 35 1.73 13.37 1.14
N ALA A 36 0.64 12.96 1.79
CA ALA A 36 0.56 12.85 3.26
C ALA A 36 -0.10 11.55 3.74
N GLN A 37 -0.28 10.58 2.84
CA GLN A 37 -0.93 9.30 3.14
C GLN A 37 -0.27 8.20 2.31
N ASP A 38 0.02 7.07 2.95
CA ASP A 38 0.52 5.88 2.26
C ASP A 38 -0.38 5.47 1.08
N GLU A 39 0.23 5.25 -0.08
CA GLU A 39 -0.47 4.91 -1.33
C GLU A 39 -0.71 3.41 -1.54
N PHE A 40 0.15 2.57 -0.94
CA PHE A 40 0.16 1.13 -1.19
C PHE A 40 -0.97 0.34 -0.51
N PRO A 41 -1.50 0.74 0.66
CA PRO A 41 -2.60 0.02 1.29
C PRO A 41 -3.84 -0.10 0.39
N ARG A 42 -4.19 -1.34 0.03
CA ARG A 42 -5.31 -1.68 -0.86
C ARG A 42 -6.19 -2.77 -0.23
N LEU A 43 -7.46 -2.45 -0.07
CA LEU A 43 -8.46 -3.45 0.31
C LEU A 43 -8.62 -4.47 -0.82
N SER A 44 -8.59 -5.74 -0.45
CA SER A 44 -8.78 -6.89 -1.33
C SER A 44 -9.66 -7.90 -0.62
N THR A 45 -10.35 -8.75 -1.38
CA THR A 45 -11.09 -9.90 -0.81
C THR A 45 -10.20 -11.13 -0.73
N LEU A 46 -10.55 -12.12 0.11
CA LEU A 46 -9.84 -13.41 0.13
C LEU A 46 -9.83 -14.08 -1.24
N GLN A 47 -10.96 -14.03 -1.95
CA GLN A 47 -11.11 -14.61 -3.28
C GLN A 47 -10.13 -13.96 -4.29
N GLN A 48 -10.00 -12.63 -4.26
CA GLN A 48 -9.04 -11.92 -5.11
C GLN A 48 -7.60 -12.32 -4.81
N LEU A 49 -7.25 -12.55 -3.54
CA LEU A 49 -5.90 -12.98 -3.15
C LEU A 49 -5.62 -14.43 -3.54
N GLN A 50 -6.61 -15.32 -3.45
CA GLN A 50 -6.51 -16.73 -3.83
C GLN A 50 -6.34 -16.92 -5.34
N ALA A 51 -6.90 -16.01 -6.15
CA ALA A 51 -6.79 -16.07 -7.61
C ALA A 51 -5.39 -15.69 -8.15
N LEU A 52 -4.48 -15.23 -7.29
CA LEU A 52 -3.15 -14.79 -7.71
C LEU A 52 -2.23 -15.98 -7.97
N LYS A 53 -1.48 -15.91 -9.07
CA LYS A 53 -0.44 -16.87 -9.39
C LYS A 53 0.78 -16.71 -8.46
N PRO A 54 1.51 -17.80 -8.16
CA PRO A 54 2.78 -17.72 -7.45
C PRO A 54 3.78 -16.82 -8.20
N ALA A 55 4.49 -15.95 -7.48
CA ALA A 55 5.36 -14.94 -8.07
C ALA A 55 6.81 -15.41 -8.28
N PHE A 56 7.27 -16.40 -7.50
CA PHE A 56 8.69 -16.79 -7.48
C PHE A 56 8.97 -18.22 -7.95
N SER A 57 8.03 -19.15 -7.73
CA SER A 57 8.22 -20.55 -8.07
C SER A 57 6.90 -21.19 -8.48
N ALA A 58 6.94 -22.03 -9.52
CA ALA A 58 5.77 -22.80 -9.95
C ALA A 58 5.29 -23.70 -8.79
N GLY A 59 4.00 -23.60 -8.45
CA GLY A 59 3.42 -24.31 -7.30
C GLY A 59 3.77 -23.73 -5.92
N GLY A 60 4.49 -22.61 -5.85
CA GLY A 60 4.81 -21.94 -4.60
C GLY A 60 3.60 -21.26 -3.94
N SER A 61 3.77 -20.81 -2.70
CA SER A 61 2.70 -20.15 -1.92
C SER A 61 2.79 -18.61 -1.91
N VAL A 62 3.90 -18.04 -2.37
CA VAL A 62 4.16 -16.59 -2.34
C VAL A 62 3.61 -15.94 -3.61
N THR A 63 2.76 -14.94 -3.45
CA THR A 63 2.10 -14.20 -4.53
C THR A 63 2.30 -12.69 -4.32
N ALA A 64 2.05 -11.90 -5.36
CA ALA A 64 2.09 -10.44 -5.27
C ALA A 64 1.10 -9.84 -4.25
N GLY A 65 0.12 -10.62 -3.77
CA GLY A 65 -0.87 -10.18 -2.78
C GLY A 65 -0.52 -10.52 -1.33
N ASN A 66 0.47 -11.38 -1.10
CA ASN A 66 0.93 -11.75 0.25
C ASN A 66 2.39 -11.36 0.54
N ALA A 67 3.15 -10.92 -0.46
CA ALA A 67 4.44 -10.25 -0.31
C ALA A 67 4.29 -8.72 -0.30
N SER A 68 5.28 -8.01 0.24
CA SER A 68 5.39 -6.55 0.10
C SER A 68 5.77 -6.16 -1.32
N GLY A 69 5.42 -4.92 -1.71
CA GLY A 69 5.86 -4.32 -2.96
C GLY A 69 7.29 -3.75 -2.87
N ILE A 70 7.66 -3.00 -3.91
CA ILE A 70 8.82 -2.10 -3.89
C ILE A 70 8.28 -0.72 -3.53
N ASN A 71 8.93 -0.03 -2.60
CA ASN A 71 8.44 1.21 -2.00
C ASN A 71 9.60 2.18 -1.76
N ASP A 72 9.32 3.48 -1.83
CA ASP A 72 10.24 4.58 -1.52
C ASP A 72 9.80 5.27 -0.21
N GLY A 73 10.75 5.64 0.67
CA GLY A 73 10.45 6.33 1.93
C GLY A 73 11.70 6.70 2.75
N ALA A 74 11.52 7.62 3.70
CA ALA A 74 12.52 8.09 4.67
C ALA A 74 11.86 8.63 5.94
#